data_AF-A0A815AKZ8-F1
#
_entry.id   AF-A0A815AKZ8-F1
#
_cell.length_a   1.000
_cell.length_b   1.000
_cell.length_c   1.000
_cell.angle_alpha   90.00
_cell.angle_beta   90.00
_cell.angle_gamma   90.00
#
_symmetry.space_group_name_H-M   'P 1'
#
loop_
_entity.id
_entity.type
_entity.pdbx_description
1 polymer ?
#
loop_
_entity_poly.entity_id
_entity_poly.type
_entity_poly.pdbx_seq_one_letter_code
_entity_poly.pdbx_strand_id
1 'polypeptide(L)'
;MSTPGSSFTVTKEQLAELAESRGRDFRERDRILSSHGEIEGLLRKLRVSNVSQGLNESDKTDLAERRSTFGENRYSRTDLNRQATVLRNGKVQHIPIVELVVGDICPLRIGDRIPGDGLAIESDSLKIDESPLTGETDLVNKPIGDILLADTDVKIGSGKMVVIGVGINSAVGSIDRLFS
;
A
#
# COMPACT_ATOMS: atom_id res chain seq x y z
N MET A 1 -14.52 14.59 0.37
CA MET A 1 -14.92 15.31 1.59
C MET A 1 -14.05 14.78 2.71
N SER A 2 -13.07 15.55 3.19
CA SER A 2 -12.11 15.10 4.21
C SER A 2 -12.83 14.62 5.47
N THR A 3 -12.34 13.55 6.08
CA THR A 3 -12.87 13.01 7.35
C THR A 3 -12.83 14.12 8.42
N PRO A 4 -13.94 14.43 9.12
CA PRO A 4 -13.91 15.46 10.16
C PRO A 4 -12.94 15.04 11.28
N GLY A 5 -11.84 15.78 11.43
CA GLY A 5 -10.85 15.57 12.49
C GLY A 5 -9.53 14.93 12.08
N SER A 6 -9.34 14.53 10.81
CA SER A 6 -8.03 14.06 10.33
C SER A 6 -7.20 15.18 9.71
N SER A 7 -5.92 15.26 10.03
CA SER A 7 -4.94 16.15 9.38
C SER A 7 -4.65 15.77 7.92
N PHE A 8 -5.14 14.62 7.47
CA PHE A 8 -5.02 14.12 6.10
C PHE A 8 -6.08 14.72 5.17
N THR A 9 -5.67 15.05 3.95
CA THR A 9 -6.57 15.61 2.91
C THR A 9 -7.09 14.56 1.93
N VAL A 10 -6.76 13.29 2.15
CA VAL A 10 -7.26 12.13 1.40
C VAL A 10 -8.15 11.26 2.30
N THR A 11 -9.20 10.66 1.74
CA THR A 11 -10.13 9.78 2.46
C THR A 11 -9.90 8.30 2.14
N LYS A 12 -10.49 7.41 2.95
CA LYS A 12 -10.45 5.95 2.70
C LYS A 12 -11.09 5.60 1.36
N GLU A 13 -12.17 6.28 0.99
CA GLU A 13 -12.92 6.03 -0.25
C GLU A 13 -12.07 6.39 -1.48
N GLN A 14 -11.29 7.47 -1.40
CA GLN A 14 -10.36 7.86 -2.46
C GLN A 14 -9.23 6.85 -2.65
N LEU A 15 -8.69 6.31 -1.55
CA LEU A 15 -7.67 5.27 -1.60
C LEU A 15 -8.24 3.94 -2.10
N ALA A 16 -9.48 3.61 -1.72
CA ALA A 16 -10.19 2.43 -2.20
C ALA A 16 -10.47 2.51 -3.71
N GLU A 17 -10.95 3.66 -4.21
CA GLU A 17 -11.13 3.90 -5.65
C GLU A 17 -9.82 3.71 -6.43
N LEU A 18 -8.71 4.15 -5.84
CA LEU A 18 -7.38 3.98 -6.42
C LEU A 18 -6.95 2.50 -6.40
N ALA A 19 -7.19 1.75 -5.32
CA ALA A 19 -6.94 0.31 -5.26
C ALA A 19 -7.84 -0.51 -6.21
N GLU A 20 -9.07 -0.06 -6.45
CA GLU A 20 -10.02 -0.65 -7.41
C GLU A 20 -9.66 -0.37 -8.87
N SER A 21 -8.81 0.63 -9.14
CA SER A 21 -8.29 0.89 -10.49
C SER A 21 -7.33 -0.19 -11.00
N ARG A 22 -7.01 -1.19 -10.17
CA ARG A 22 -6.21 -2.36 -10.54
C ARG A 22 -6.76 -3.05 -11.79
N GLY A 23 -5.88 -3.50 -12.67
CA GLY A 23 -6.28 -4.19 -13.90
C GLY A 23 -7.00 -3.34 -14.94
N ARG A 24 -7.34 -2.07 -14.63
CA ARG A 24 -7.84 -1.12 -15.64
C ARG A 24 -6.71 -0.67 -16.54
N ASP A 25 -7.09 -0.27 -17.75
CA ASP A 25 -6.15 0.24 -18.75
C ASP A 25 -5.32 1.39 -18.18
N PHE A 26 -4.06 1.45 -18.59
CA PHE A 26 -3.09 2.47 -18.18
C PHE A 26 -3.66 3.88 -18.19
N ARG A 27 -4.46 4.23 -19.21
CA ARG A 27 -5.09 5.55 -19.38
C ARG A 27 -6.09 5.89 -18.27
N GLU A 28 -6.87 4.92 -17.82
CA GLU A 28 -7.87 5.14 -16.79
C GLU A 28 -7.21 5.28 -15.42
N ARG A 29 -6.18 4.46 -15.17
CA ARG A 29 -5.35 4.56 -13.97
C ARG A 29 -4.60 5.89 -13.90
N ASP A 30 -3.98 6.31 -15.00
CA ASP A 30 -3.28 7.61 -15.11
C ASP A 30 -4.23 8.78 -14.86
N ARG A 31 -5.48 8.70 -15.35
CA ARG A 31 -6.53 9.68 -15.05
C ARG A 31 -6.89 9.70 -13.56
N ILE A 32 -7.03 8.55 -12.91
CA ILE A 32 -7.33 8.46 -11.46
C ILE A 32 -6.15 8.98 -10.63
N LEU A 33 -4.91 8.65 -10.99
CA LEU A 33 -3.73 9.20 -10.34
C LEU A 33 -3.62 10.72 -10.54
N SER A 34 -3.88 11.20 -11.75
CA SER A 34 -3.90 12.63 -12.08
C SER A 34 -4.94 13.39 -11.25
N SER A 35 -6.11 12.80 -10.98
CA SER A 35 -7.12 13.42 -10.10
C SER A 35 -6.64 13.56 -8.65
N HIS A 36 -5.67 12.74 -8.25
CA HIS A 36 -5.02 12.81 -6.94
C HIS A 36 -3.80 13.74 -6.90
N GLY A 37 -3.41 14.32 -8.04
CA GLY A 37 -2.19 15.11 -8.19
C GLY A 37 -0.96 14.24 -8.49
N GLU A 38 -1.16 13.13 -9.20
CA GLU A 38 -0.15 12.10 -9.47
C GLU A 38 0.35 11.46 -8.16
N ILE A 39 1.51 10.80 -8.21
CA ILE A 39 2.14 10.15 -7.06
C ILE A 39 2.51 11.20 -6.01
N GLU A 40 3.14 12.30 -6.42
CA GLU A 40 3.57 13.38 -5.51
C GLU A 40 2.40 14.04 -4.78
N GLY A 41 1.28 14.27 -5.46
CA GLY A 41 0.07 14.80 -4.86
C GLY A 41 -0.52 13.85 -3.82
N LEU A 42 -0.56 12.55 -4.13
CA LEU A 42 -1.01 11.53 -3.18
C LEU A 42 -0.10 11.47 -1.94
N LEU A 43 1.21 11.45 -2.13
CA LEU A 43 2.20 11.46 -1.05
C LEU A 43 2.05 12.70 -0.17
N ARG A 44 1.83 13.88 -0.76
CA ARG A 44 1.56 15.12 -0.03
C ARG A 44 0.28 15.04 0.80
N LYS A 45 -0.79 14.45 0.25
CA LYS A 45 -2.06 14.24 0.98
C LYS A 45 -1.90 13.26 2.14
N LEU A 46 -1.03 12.26 1.97
CA LEU A 46 -0.63 11.28 2.99
C LEU A 46 0.45 11.80 3.96
N ARG A 47 0.86 13.07 3.84
CA ARG A 47 1.94 13.71 4.62
C ARG A 47 3.28 12.97 4.55
N VAL A 48 3.53 12.25 3.46
CA VAL A 48 4.81 11.59 3.19
C VAL A 48 5.71 12.58 2.48
N SER A 49 6.51 13.33 3.24
CA SER A 49 7.32 14.44 2.70
C SER A 49 8.56 13.97 1.95
N ASN A 50 9.06 12.76 2.26
CA ASN A 50 10.28 12.24 1.67
C ASN A 50 10.21 10.73 1.55
N VAL A 51 10.18 10.25 0.29
CA VAL A 51 10.07 8.82 0.00
C VAL A 51 11.31 8.00 0.38
N SER A 52 12.44 8.67 0.61
CA SER A 52 13.69 8.05 1.06
C SER A 52 13.84 8.04 2.59
N GLN A 53 13.03 8.82 3.30
CA GLN A 53 12.98 8.81 4.77
C GLN A 53 11.81 7.95 5.29
N GLY A 54 10.68 7.96 4.58
CA GLY A 54 9.45 7.30 5.03
C GLY A 54 8.83 7.98 6.25
N LEU A 55 8.08 7.22 7.05
CA LEU A 55 7.40 7.76 8.24
C LEU A 55 8.33 7.87 9.45
N ASN A 56 7.98 8.73 10.40
CA ASN A 56 8.71 8.83 11.66
C ASN A 56 8.16 7.84 12.68
N GLU A 57 8.93 6.80 12.99
CA GLU A 57 8.53 5.80 13.98
C GLU A 57 8.42 6.34 15.42
N SER A 58 9.15 7.42 15.74
CA SER A 58 9.10 8.04 17.06
C SER A 58 7.79 8.80 17.28
N ASP A 59 7.12 9.21 16.20
CA ASP A 59 5.85 9.93 16.25
C ASP A 59 4.67 8.95 16.34
N LYS A 60 4.48 8.41 17.54
CA LYS A 60 3.37 7.48 17.82
C LYS A 60 1.99 8.14 17.62
N THR A 61 1.90 9.46 17.74
CA THR A 61 0.64 10.20 17.56
C THR A 61 0.23 10.18 16.09
N ASP A 62 1.15 10.46 15.17
CA ASP A 62 0.90 10.37 13.72
C ASP A 62 0.51 8.95 13.30
N LEU A 63 1.24 7.94 13.78
CA LEU A 63 0.93 6.53 13.49
C LEU A 63 -0.46 6.12 14.03
N ALA A 64 -0.85 6.59 15.22
CA ALA A 64 -2.17 6.33 15.79
C ALA A 64 -3.28 7.07 15.01
N GLU A 65 -3.04 8.31 14.60
CA GLU A 65 -3.98 9.09 13.78
C GLU A 65 -4.22 8.39 12.43
N ARG A 66 -3.18 7.87 11.79
CA ARG A 66 -3.30 7.07 10.55
C ARG A 66 -4.14 5.82 10.76
N ARG A 67 -3.94 5.08 11.85
CA ARG A 67 -4.73 3.88 12.16
C ARG A 67 -6.20 4.21 12.39
N SER A 68 -6.49 5.29 13.10
CA SER A 68 -7.86 5.78 13.29
C SER A 68 -8.48 6.22 11.95
N THR A 69 -7.71 6.96 11.14
CA THR A 69 -8.18 7.59 9.90
C THR A 69 -8.30 6.61 8.73
N PHE A 70 -7.41 5.60 8.63
CA PHE A 70 -7.33 4.68 7.48
C PHE A 70 -7.59 3.23 7.85
N GLY A 71 -7.74 2.91 9.13
CA GLY A 71 -7.97 1.56 9.64
C GLY A 71 -6.69 0.85 10.09
N GLU A 72 -6.88 -0.30 10.70
CA GLU A 72 -5.81 -1.16 11.23
C GLU A 72 -5.64 -2.39 10.36
N ASN A 73 -4.40 -2.86 10.24
CA ASN A 73 -4.08 -4.10 9.55
C ASN A 73 -4.41 -5.30 10.46
N ARG A 74 -5.65 -5.77 10.43
CA ARG A 74 -6.11 -6.92 11.23
C ARG A 74 -5.97 -8.20 10.43
N TYR A 75 -4.94 -8.98 10.74
CA TYR A 75 -4.82 -10.35 10.26
C TYR A 75 -5.29 -11.37 11.29
N SER A 76 -5.59 -12.58 10.81
CA SER A 76 -5.84 -13.76 11.64
C SER A 76 -4.71 -14.00 12.66
N ARG A 77 -5.02 -14.65 13.78
CA ARG A 77 -4.03 -15.00 14.83
C ARG A 77 -2.81 -15.76 14.29
N THR A 78 -2.96 -16.46 13.17
CA THR A 78 -1.90 -17.22 12.50
C THR A 78 -0.84 -16.33 11.83
N ASP A 79 -1.21 -15.10 11.46
CA ASP A 79 -0.36 -14.16 10.71
C ASP A 79 0.34 -13.13 11.60
N LEU A 80 0.17 -13.19 12.93
CA LEU A 80 0.79 -12.25 13.88
C LEU A 80 2.33 -12.29 13.85
N ASN A 81 2.91 -13.38 13.35
CA ASN A 81 4.36 -13.53 13.17
C ASN A 81 4.87 -12.93 11.84
N ARG A 82 3.99 -12.44 10.96
CA ARG A 82 4.41 -11.83 9.69
C ARG A 82 5.01 -10.47 9.94
N GLN A 83 6.14 -10.23 9.29
CA GLN A 83 6.84 -8.96 9.32
C GLN A 83 6.70 -8.28 7.97
N ALA A 84 6.53 -6.97 8.00
CA ALA A 84 6.57 -6.09 6.84
C ALA A 84 7.89 -5.31 6.85
N THR A 85 8.54 -5.26 5.70
CA THR A 85 9.73 -4.43 5.50
C THR A 85 9.27 -3.02 5.15
N VAL A 86 9.59 -2.05 6.01
CA VAL A 86 9.24 -0.63 5.81
C VAL A 86 10.46 0.25 5.90
N LEU A 87 10.38 1.43 5.31
CA LEU A 87 11.33 2.51 5.43
C LEU A 87 10.76 3.54 6.42
N ARG A 88 11.42 3.70 7.56
CA ARG A 88 11.07 4.73 8.57
C ARG A 88 12.35 5.40 9.06
N ASN A 89 12.33 6.70 9.28
CA ASN A 89 13.52 7.50 9.66
C ASN A 89 14.76 7.27 8.75
N GLY A 90 14.54 7.01 7.46
CA GLY A 90 15.58 6.74 6.47
C GLY A 90 16.25 5.38 6.59
N LYS A 91 15.70 4.48 7.41
CA LYS A 91 16.23 3.13 7.63
C LYS A 91 15.20 2.08 7.26
N VAL A 92 15.66 1.05 6.57
CA VAL A 92 14.85 -0.13 6.29
C VAL A 92 14.78 -0.96 7.57
N GLN A 93 13.56 -1.27 8.00
CA GLN A 93 13.30 -2.02 9.23
C GLN A 93 12.14 -2.99 9.04
N HIS A 94 12.16 -4.06 9.83
CA HIS A 94 11.10 -5.05 9.85
C HIS A 94 10.16 -4.75 11.02
N ILE A 95 8.91 -4.42 10.71
CA ILE A 95 7.87 -4.20 11.71
C ILE A 95 6.86 -5.35 11.66
N PRO A 96 6.15 -5.64 12.76
CA PRO A 96 5.00 -6.54 12.70
C PRO A 96 3.99 -6.03 11.67
N ILE A 97 3.39 -6.93 10.89
CA ILE A 97 2.43 -6.55 9.83
C ILE A 97 1.22 -5.76 10.37
N VAL A 98 0.85 -6.02 11.63
CA VAL A 98 -0.20 -5.30 12.38
C VAL A 98 0.17 -3.85 12.67
N GLU A 99 1.45 -3.49 12.61
CA GLU A 99 1.93 -2.14 12.81
C GLU A 99 2.00 -1.30 11.53
N LEU A 100 1.78 -1.94 10.38
CA LEU A 100 1.75 -1.29 9.08
C LEU A 100 0.59 -0.28 9.00
N VAL A 101 0.89 0.91 8.49
CA VAL A 101 -0.10 1.97 8.32
C VAL A 101 -0.06 2.54 6.89
N VAL A 102 -1.17 3.15 6.48
CA VAL A 102 -1.23 3.88 5.21
C VAL A 102 -0.22 5.03 5.20
N GLY A 103 0.56 5.12 4.12
CA GLY A 103 1.68 6.03 3.96
C GLY A 103 3.04 5.46 4.35
N ASP A 104 3.12 4.26 4.93
CA ASP A 104 4.39 3.54 5.04
C ASP A 104 4.97 3.29 3.64
N ILE A 105 6.30 3.32 3.55
CA ILE A 105 7.01 3.03 2.31
C ILE A 105 7.65 1.66 2.46
N CYS A 106 7.28 0.73 1.60
CA CYS A 106 7.82 -0.62 1.62
C CYS A 106 8.79 -0.76 0.45
N PRO A 107 10.11 -0.90 0.70
CA PRO A 107 11.01 -1.37 -0.33
C PRO A 107 10.70 -2.84 -0.63
N LEU A 108 10.65 -3.16 -1.92
CA LEU A 108 10.27 -4.46 -2.44
C LEU A 108 11.46 -5.12 -3.12
N ARG A 109 11.69 -6.39 -2.79
CA ARG A 109 12.71 -7.25 -3.39
C ARG A 109 12.12 -8.60 -3.78
N ILE A 110 12.84 -9.30 -4.63
CA ILE A 110 12.51 -10.68 -5.02
C ILE A 110 12.34 -11.55 -3.75
N GLY A 111 11.21 -12.25 -3.68
CA GLY A 111 10.82 -13.09 -2.55
C GLY A 111 10.03 -12.36 -1.46
N ASP A 112 9.91 -11.03 -1.53
CA ASP A 112 9.07 -10.29 -0.59
C ASP A 112 7.60 -10.49 -0.91
N ARG A 113 6.81 -10.67 0.16
CA ARG A 113 5.37 -10.71 0.10
C ARG A 113 4.81 -9.33 0.38
N ILE A 114 3.88 -8.87 -0.46
CA ILE A 114 3.28 -7.54 -0.34
C ILE A 114 2.43 -7.48 0.94
N PRO A 115 2.74 -6.58 1.90
CA PRO A 115 2.15 -6.60 3.24
C PRO A 115 0.79 -5.87 3.35
N GLY A 116 0.35 -5.23 2.29
CA GLY A 116 -0.86 -4.41 2.21
C GLY A 116 -1.01 -3.85 0.80
N ASP A 117 -2.14 -3.23 0.49
CA ASP A 117 -2.31 -2.61 -0.83
C ASP A 117 -1.42 -1.37 -0.96
N GLY A 118 -0.72 -1.31 -2.07
CA GLY A 118 0.28 -0.28 -2.34
C GLY A 118 0.17 0.33 -3.71
N LEU A 119 0.69 1.54 -3.84
CA LEU A 119 0.98 2.17 -5.12
C LEU A 119 2.48 2.09 -5.38
N ALA A 120 2.88 1.58 -6.53
CA ALA A 120 4.28 1.53 -6.96
C ALA A 120 4.80 2.95 -7.18
N ILE A 121 5.76 3.39 -6.37
CA ILE A 121 6.42 4.69 -6.52
C ILE A 121 7.78 4.54 -7.20
N GLU A 122 8.34 3.34 -7.20
CA GLU A 122 9.58 2.97 -7.87
C GLU A 122 9.44 1.53 -8.38
N SER A 123 9.86 1.27 -9.61
CA SER A 123 9.79 -0.05 -10.23
C SER A 123 10.99 -0.26 -11.14
N ASP A 124 11.78 -1.28 -10.83
CA ASP A 124 12.89 -1.77 -11.65
C ASP A 124 12.59 -3.22 -12.02
N SER A 125 12.02 -3.41 -13.23
CA SER A 125 11.62 -4.71 -13.76
C SER A 125 10.71 -5.51 -12.81
N LEU A 126 9.89 -4.80 -12.01
CA LEU A 126 9.07 -5.39 -10.96
C LEU A 126 7.97 -6.27 -11.55
N LYS A 127 8.02 -7.57 -11.25
CA LYS A 127 6.94 -8.51 -11.60
C LYS A 127 6.49 -9.27 -10.38
N ILE A 128 5.18 -9.33 -10.22
CA ILE A 128 4.54 -9.99 -9.08
C ILE A 128 3.72 -11.18 -9.54
N ASP A 129 3.63 -12.16 -8.68
CA ASP A 129 2.78 -13.34 -8.82
C ASP A 129 1.43 -13.05 -8.15
N GLU A 130 0.41 -12.86 -8.99
CA GLU A 130 -0.97 -12.64 -8.55
C GLU A 130 -1.78 -13.95 -8.50
N SER A 131 -1.14 -15.12 -8.69
CA SER A 131 -1.81 -16.43 -8.60
C SER A 131 -2.59 -16.65 -7.30
N PRO A 132 -2.19 -16.12 -6.12
CA PRO A 132 -3.00 -16.26 -4.91
C PRO A 132 -4.37 -15.58 -4.99
N LEU A 133 -4.53 -14.59 -5.88
CA LEU A 133 -5.75 -13.78 -6.02
C LEU A 133 -6.54 -14.12 -7.29
N THR A 134 -5.87 -14.28 -8.42
CA THR A 134 -6.53 -14.50 -9.72
C THR A 134 -6.57 -15.98 -10.12
N GLY A 135 -5.70 -16.81 -9.54
CA GLY A 135 -5.46 -18.18 -9.99
C GLY A 135 -4.66 -18.27 -11.30
N GLU A 136 -4.25 -17.15 -11.88
CA GLU A 136 -3.40 -17.11 -13.07
C GLU A 136 -1.92 -17.22 -12.66
N THR A 137 -1.15 -18.03 -13.38
CA THR A 137 0.27 -18.29 -13.05
C THR A 137 1.24 -17.36 -13.75
N ASP A 138 0.75 -16.45 -14.57
CA ASP A 138 1.56 -15.49 -15.29
C ASP A 138 2.02 -14.34 -14.38
N LEU A 139 3.28 -13.96 -14.51
CA LEU A 139 3.84 -12.85 -13.75
C LEU A 139 3.36 -11.51 -14.32
N VAL A 140 2.75 -10.70 -13.47
CA VAL A 140 2.21 -9.40 -13.85
C VAL A 140 3.29 -8.33 -13.68
N ASN A 141 3.57 -7.60 -14.76
CA ASN A 141 4.50 -6.46 -14.72
C ASN A 141 3.84 -5.27 -14.03
N LYS A 142 4.54 -4.65 -13.07
CA LYS A 142 4.05 -3.53 -12.27
C LYS A 142 4.92 -2.29 -12.46
N PRO A 143 4.60 -1.44 -13.45
CA PRO A 143 5.29 -0.16 -13.63
C PRO A 143 4.99 0.82 -12.47
N ILE A 144 5.72 1.92 -12.44
CA ILE A 144 5.43 3.05 -11.54
C ILE A 144 3.99 3.52 -11.75
N GLY A 145 3.27 3.78 -10.66
CA GLY A 145 1.85 4.12 -10.66
C GLY A 145 0.91 2.91 -10.72
N ASP A 146 1.41 1.68 -10.77
CA ASP A 146 0.55 0.50 -10.66
C ASP A 146 0.20 0.14 -9.21
N ILE A 147 -0.91 -0.56 -9.05
CA ILE A 147 -1.38 -1.06 -7.76
C ILE A 147 -0.76 -2.42 -7.50
N LEU A 148 -0.18 -2.56 -6.31
CA LEU A 148 0.24 -3.82 -5.73
C LEU A 148 -0.79 -4.27 -4.71
N LEU A 149 -1.13 -5.55 -4.74
CA LEU A 149 -2.15 -6.12 -3.88
C LEU A 149 -1.51 -6.86 -2.72
N ALA A 150 -2.13 -6.75 -1.54
CA ALA A 150 -1.75 -7.54 -0.39
C ALA A 150 -1.70 -9.04 -0.74
N ASP A 151 -0.81 -9.79 -0.06
CA ASP A 151 -0.65 -11.25 -0.20
C ASP A 151 -0.13 -11.77 -1.55
N THR A 152 0.27 -10.88 -2.46
CA THR A 152 1.02 -11.23 -3.68
C THR A 152 2.52 -11.31 -3.42
N ASP A 153 3.26 -12.06 -4.24
CA ASP A 153 4.70 -12.26 -4.07
C ASP A 153 5.50 -11.61 -5.19
N VAL A 154 6.55 -10.89 -4.85
CA VAL A 154 7.50 -10.35 -5.83
C VAL A 154 8.39 -11.47 -6.35
N LYS A 155 8.34 -11.75 -7.66
CA LYS A 155 9.17 -12.80 -8.27
C LYS A 155 10.37 -12.26 -9.03
N ILE A 156 10.27 -11.06 -9.59
CA ILE A 156 11.33 -10.46 -10.41
C ILE A 156 11.44 -8.98 -10.11
N GLY A 157 12.67 -8.46 -10.15
CA GLY A 157 12.95 -7.04 -10.05
C GLY A 157 12.97 -6.52 -8.62
N SER A 158 12.95 -5.21 -8.49
CA SER A 158 12.86 -4.51 -7.21
C SER A 158 12.07 -3.22 -7.36
N GLY A 159 11.66 -2.64 -6.25
CA GLY A 159 10.92 -1.39 -6.30
C GLY A 159 10.63 -0.83 -4.94
N LYS A 160 9.76 0.18 -4.90
CA LYS A 160 9.20 0.71 -3.68
C LYS A 160 7.72 0.95 -3.91
N MET A 161 6.95 0.71 -2.86
CA MET A 161 5.55 1.06 -2.82
C MET A 161 5.25 1.97 -1.64
N VAL A 162 4.26 2.83 -1.81
CA VAL A 162 3.59 3.49 -0.68
C VAL A 162 2.33 2.71 -0.35
N VAL A 163 2.11 2.42 0.92
CA VAL A 163 0.90 1.74 1.39
C VAL A 163 -0.28 2.70 1.25
N ILE A 164 -1.30 2.27 0.50
CA ILE A 164 -2.55 3.02 0.28
C ILE A 164 -3.74 2.36 0.98
N GLY A 165 -3.65 1.07 1.33
CA GLY A 165 -4.72 0.35 2.02
C GLY A 165 -4.19 -0.80 2.87
N VAL A 166 -4.79 -1.01 4.04
CA VAL A 166 -4.42 -2.09 4.97
C VAL A 166 -5.68 -2.78 5.52
N GLY A 167 -5.53 -4.06 5.88
CA GLY A 167 -6.58 -4.86 6.51
C GLY A 167 -7.89 -4.85 5.72
N ILE A 168 -8.99 -4.56 6.40
CA ILE A 168 -10.35 -4.55 5.82
C ILE A 168 -10.59 -3.44 4.78
N ASN A 169 -9.64 -2.50 4.65
CA ASN A 169 -9.66 -1.42 3.67
C ASN A 169 -8.71 -1.69 2.50
N SER A 170 -8.05 -2.86 2.47
CA SER A 170 -7.41 -3.38 1.26
C SER A 170 -8.48 -4.04 0.37
N ALA A 171 -8.22 -4.07 -0.93
CA ALA A 171 -8.91 -4.83 -1.95
C ALA A 171 -9.16 -6.28 -1.52
N VAL A 172 -8.14 -6.94 -0.96
CA VAL A 172 -8.22 -8.31 -0.46
C VAL A 172 -9.17 -8.39 0.73
N GLY A 173 -9.05 -7.47 1.70
CA GLY A 173 -9.94 -7.42 2.86
C GLY A 173 -11.40 -7.05 2.53
N SER A 174 -11.64 -6.30 1.46
CA SER A 174 -12.98 -6.03 0.95
C SER A 174 -13.62 -7.28 0.32
N ILE A 175 -12.83 -8.12 -0.37
CA ILE A 175 -13.29 -9.41 -0.91
C ILE A 175 -13.60 -10.40 0.23
N ASP A 176 -12.73 -10.49 1.23
CA ASP A 176 -12.93 -11.36 2.39
C ASP A 176 -14.23 -11.04 3.16
N ARG A 177 -14.64 -9.77 3.16
CA ARG A 177 -15.90 -9.29 3.75
C ARG A 177 -17.15 -9.73 2.99
N LEU A 178 -17.03 -10.06 1.70
CA LEU A 178 -18.15 -10.50 0.86
C LEU A 178 -18.45 -12.00 1.00
N PHE A 179 -17.50 -12.78 1.53
CA PHE A 179 -17.62 -14.22 1.71
C PHE A 179 -17.61 -14.66 3.19
N SER A 180 -17.60 -13.72 4.15
CA SER A 180 -17.64 -13.97 5.60
C SER A 180 -19.03 -13.77 6.21
#